data_AF-A0A536F9D5-F1
#
_entry.id   AF-A0A536F9D5-F1
#
_cell.length_a   1.000
_cell.length_b   1.000
_cell.length_c   1.000
_cell.angle_alpha   90.00
_cell.angle_beta   90.00
_cell.angle_gamma   90.00
#
_symmetry.space_group_name_H-M   'P 1'
#
loop_
_entity.id
_entity.type
_entity.pdbx_description
1 polymer ?
#
loop_
_entity_poly.entity_id
_entity_poly.type
_entity_poly.pdbx_seq_one_letter_code
_entity_poly.pdbx_strand_id
1 'polypeptide(L)'
;MRPSYTLFRTRGGWPRKRASGGDRVSDDSQQLGASGDIIGALSDRVSELTKRVATLESDLDSARKRVSVYEEFDATVREALAGALRAAHQIRARAESAAQQILEQAREERKMLLKEIERLREERDGLVDEIASTRRSGLSALRGPRREAAPVAGEKTAEEHATEARTMAAEALRGVFGELLEDIRKQAGAAADAARDASAAAEQARTAQEGARAAQERARIAEEETRRTAEIQRAADAERAAEARRATEQAQREADAGRSLEADRAAESARVAQEAMRAAQEAVRASEAQRAADSERTAAEVERAGAAARDAEEARRLEEERRAQQWREEDERRAAERRADDARRVEEARRADDARRAAALEVERIAEAARTAEASARAAQEAARAAEAARAAQARPAVEEEEIFGTAQQAPQAPPERPDLVVVERSEPAQVAEPEQVTLEREEPAAPTSNIVLMLSPVPSFARLVEIERRIQALAQVRTLYVRDFRGGIATLALGLRVPMSVDELWAAMAALEQPRFAMQRSGGNTLELRIEGEAGAGVA
;
A
#
# COMPACT_ATOMS: atom_id res chain seq x y z
N MET A 1 -56.44 14.91 2.24
CA MET A 1 -56.05 16.27 1.78
C MET A 1 -54.54 16.30 1.53
N ARG A 2 -54.02 17.21 0.70
CA ARG A 2 -52.57 17.42 0.50
C ARG A 2 -52.13 18.74 1.15
N PRO A 3 -50.98 18.79 1.85
CA PRO A 3 -50.16 19.97 1.92
C PRO A 3 -49.08 19.92 0.83
N SER A 4 -49.06 20.90 -0.07
CA SER A 4 -47.96 21.09 -1.02
C SER A 4 -46.91 22.00 -0.38
N TYR A 5 -45.64 21.59 -0.37
CA TYR A 5 -44.52 22.49 -0.08
C TYR A 5 -43.49 22.45 -1.22
N THR A 6 -43.21 23.63 -1.76
CA THR A 6 -42.20 23.90 -2.78
C THR A 6 -41.24 24.98 -2.26
N LEU A 7 -40.09 25.14 -2.94
CA LEU A 7 -39.00 26.08 -2.60
C LEU A 7 -38.20 25.60 -1.37
N PHE A 8 -36.87 25.54 -1.37
CA PHE A 8 -35.93 26.52 -1.93
C PHE A 8 -34.87 25.94 -2.88
N ARG A 9 -34.51 26.70 -3.93
CA ARG A 9 -33.27 26.51 -4.71
C ARG A 9 -32.31 27.66 -4.40
N THR A 10 -31.25 27.39 -3.63
CA THR A 10 -30.15 28.35 -3.42
C THR A 10 -29.22 28.38 -4.63
N ARG A 11 -29.31 29.45 -5.42
CA ARG A 11 -28.62 29.61 -6.71
C ARG A 11 -27.21 30.20 -6.53
N GLY A 12 -26.25 29.39 -6.08
CA GLY A 12 -24.84 29.77 -5.89
C GLY A 12 -24.09 30.03 -7.20
N GLY A 13 -24.40 31.13 -7.89
CA GLY A 13 -23.79 31.50 -9.17
C GLY A 13 -22.40 32.13 -9.02
N TRP A 14 -21.35 31.33 -9.19
CA TRP A 14 -19.97 31.84 -9.21
C TRP A 14 -19.68 32.62 -10.51
N PRO A 15 -19.05 33.82 -10.44
CA PRO A 15 -18.80 34.64 -11.62
C PRO A 15 -17.62 34.10 -12.43
N ARG A 16 -17.90 33.49 -13.59
CA ARG A 16 -16.89 33.20 -14.63
C ARG A 16 -16.31 34.53 -15.17
N LYS A 17 -15.23 35.03 -14.56
CA LYS A 17 -14.39 36.08 -15.15
C LYS A 17 -13.81 35.58 -16.48
N ARG A 18 -14.40 36.00 -17.59
CA ARG A 18 -13.73 35.97 -18.91
C ARG A 18 -12.64 37.03 -18.89
N ALA A 19 -11.42 36.64 -18.52
CA ALA A 19 -10.25 37.50 -18.71
C ALA A 19 -9.78 37.37 -20.17
N SER A 20 -10.20 38.30 -21.02
CA SER A 20 -9.52 38.55 -22.30
C SER A 20 -8.22 39.30 -22.03
N GLY A 21 -7.19 38.59 -21.60
CA GLY A 21 -5.82 39.08 -21.53
C GLY A 21 -5.09 38.68 -22.81
N GLY A 22 -4.65 39.66 -23.61
CA GLY A 22 -3.84 39.38 -24.79
C GLY A 22 -2.48 38.86 -24.38
N ASP A 23 -2.07 37.73 -24.96
CA ASP A 23 -0.76 37.13 -24.77
C ASP A 23 0.31 38.07 -25.33
N ARG A 24 0.94 38.83 -24.42
CA ARG A 24 2.12 39.64 -24.72
C ARG A 24 3.33 38.89 -24.22
N VAL A 25 3.98 38.21 -25.16
CA VAL A 25 5.37 37.80 -25.02
C VAL A 25 6.20 39.06 -24.77
N SER A 26 6.58 39.28 -23.52
CA SER A 26 7.67 40.19 -23.19
C SER A 26 8.98 39.45 -23.38
N ASP A 27 9.83 39.95 -24.28
CA ASP A 27 11.23 39.55 -24.35
C ASP A 27 11.97 40.07 -23.10
N ASP A 28 11.88 39.36 -21.98
CA ASP A 28 12.86 39.46 -20.88
C ASP A 28 14.16 38.72 -21.27
N SER A 29 14.67 39.06 -22.45
CA SER A 29 15.87 38.48 -23.05
C SER A 29 17.14 39.07 -22.41
N GLN A 30 17.60 38.41 -21.34
CA GLN A 30 19.02 38.24 -21.03
C GLN A 30 19.92 39.49 -21.14
N GLN A 31 19.59 40.60 -20.48
CA GLN A 31 20.60 41.63 -20.20
C GLN A 31 21.48 41.19 -19.03
N LEU A 32 22.47 40.34 -19.34
CA LEU A 32 23.61 40.01 -18.48
C LEU A 32 24.52 41.23 -18.33
N GLY A 33 24.07 42.23 -17.56
CA GLY A 33 24.70 43.53 -17.42
C GLY A 33 25.07 43.89 -15.97
N ALA A 34 26.38 44.06 -15.73
CA ALA A 34 27.00 44.60 -14.51
C ALA A 34 26.83 43.79 -13.20
N SER A 35 27.97 43.60 -12.53
CA SER A 35 28.09 43.02 -11.18
C SER A 35 27.68 43.99 -10.07
N GLY A 36 26.65 44.81 -10.30
CA GLY A 36 26.23 45.90 -9.40
C GLY A 36 25.04 45.55 -8.51
N ASP A 37 24.03 44.86 -9.04
CA ASP A 37 22.71 44.75 -8.38
C ASP A 37 22.54 43.50 -7.50
N ILE A 38 23.56 43.23 -6.69
CA ILE A 38 23.55 42.16 -5.67
C ILE A 38 22.41 42.41 -4.66
N ILE A 39 22.06 43.68 -4.42
CA ILE A 39 21.00 44.09 -3.50
C ILE A 39 19.61 43.75 -4.07
N GLY A 40 19.34 44.02 -5.35
CA GLY A 40 18.11 43.60 -6.03
C GLY A 40 17.94 42.07 -6.00
N ALA A 41 18.95 41.32 -6.41
CA ALA A 41 18.91 39.86 -6.40
C ALA A 41 18.71 39.25 -4.99
N LEU A 42 19.27 39.88 -3.95
CA LEU A 42 19.00 39.51 -2.56
C LEU A 42 17.56 39.84 -2.15
N SER A 43 17.04 41.01 -2.52
CA SER A 43 15.66 41.43 -2.23
C SER A 43 14.63 40.49 -2.86
N ASP A 44 14.81 40.13 -4.14
CA ASP A 44 13.91 39.21 -4.83
C ASP A 44 13.92 37.82 -4.19
N ARG A 45 15.11 37.29 -3.86
CA ARG A 45 15.27 36.00 -3.19
C ARG A 45 14.71 35.99 -1.77
N VAL A 46 14.81 37.10 -1.04
CA VAL A 46 14.13 37.27 0.26
C VAL A 46 12.61 37.26 0.04
N SER A 47 12.09 37.98 -0.96
CA SER A 47 10.65 37.95 -1.29
C SER A 47 10.16 36.54 -1.65
N GLU A 48 10.99 35.76 -2.34
CA GLU A 48 10.69 34.37 -2.71
C GLU A 48 10.68 33.47 -1.46
N LEU A 49 11.68 33.60 -0.59
CA LEU A 49 11.73 32.87 0.68
C LEU A 49 10.53 33.22 1.57
N THR A 50 10.12 34.48 1.66
CA THR A 50 8.90 34.88 2.40
C THR A 50 7.65 34.25 1.81
N LYS A 51 7.49 34.20 0.48
CA LYS A 51 6.36 33.52 -0.19
C LYS A 51 6.35 32.01 0.10
N ARG A 52 7.53 31.37 0.04
CA ARG A 52 7.72 29.94 0.34
C ARG A 52 7.41 29.63 1.81
N VAL A 53 7.85 30.45 2.76
CA VAL A 53 7.52 30.31 4.20
C VAL A 53 6.01 30.40 4.42
N ALA A 54 5.34 31.44 3.89
CA ALA A 54 3.89 31.59 4.04
C ALA A 54 3.08 30.43 3.43
N THR A 55 3.60 29.80 2.37
CA THR A 55 2.99 28.60 1.77
C THR A 55 3.19 27.38 2.68
N LEU A 56 4.41 27.17 3.19
CA LEU A 56 4.70 26.08 4.13
C LEU A 56 3.91 26.21 5.44
N GLU A 57 3.72 27.43 5.96
CA GLU A 57 2.88 27.68 7.14
C GLU A 57 1.41 27.31 6.88
N SER A 58 0.87 27.69 5.71
CA SER A 58 -0.49 27.31 5.28
C SER A 58 -0.64 25.79 5.12
N ASP A 59 0.35 25.11 4.54
CA ASP A 59 0.33 23.65 4.36
C ASP A 59 0.47 22.89 5.70
N LEU A 60 1.26 23.43 6.63
CA LEU A 60 1.44 22.90 7.97
C LEU A 60 0.15 23.03 8.79
N ASP A 61 -0.54 24.18 8.73
CA ASP A 61 -1.85 24.36 9.35
C ASP A 61 -2.95 23.52 8.68
N SER A 62 -2.86 23.28 7.36
CA SER A 62 -3.71 22.33 6.63
C SER A 62 -3.45 20.87 7.06
N ALA A 63 -2.20 20.51 7.36
CA ALA A 63 -1.85 19.22 7.94
C ALA A 63 -2.38 19.07 9.37
N ARG A 64 -2.18 20.07 10.24
CA ARG A 64 -2.72 20.10 11.62
C ARG A 64 -4.24 19.90 11.66
N LYS A 65 -4.98 20.62 10.80
CA LYS A 65 -6.44 20.48 10.69
C LYS A 65 -6.87 19.07 10.29
N ARG A 66 -6.15 18.43 9.36
CA ARG A 66 -6.41 17.03 8.98
C ARG A 66 -6.11 16.06 10.13
N VAL A 67 -5.03 16.27 10.89
CA VAL A 67 -4.72 15.46 12.09
C VAL A 67 -5.82 15.56 13.13
N SER A 68 -6.31 16.77 13.46
CA SER A 68 -7.45 16.96 14.39
C SER A 68 -8.68 16.16 13.97
N VAL A 69 -9.05 16.21 12.68
CA VAL A 69 -10.20 15.45 12.16
C VAL A 69 -9.98 13.94 12.25
N TYR A 70 -8.76 13.44 12.07
CA TYR A 70 -8.46 12.03 12.29
C TYR A 70 -8.48 11.64 13.77
N GLU A 71 -7.99 12.50 14.68
CA GLU A 71 -8.04 12.26 16.14
C GLU A 71 -9.49 12.25 16.67
N GLU A 72 -10.33 13.17 16.20
CA GLU A 72 -11.78 13.19 16.45
C GLU A 72 -12.47 11.92 15.93
N PHE A 73 -12.15 11.50 14.69
CA PHE A 73 -12.69 10.27 14.11
C PHE A 73 -12.26 9.03 14.92
N ASP A 74 -10.97 8.93 15.27
CA ASP A 74 -10.44 7.82 16.09
C ASP A 74 -11.11 7.74 17.45
N ALA A 75 -11.42 8.89 18.08
CA ALA A 75 -12.19 8.93 19.32
C ALA A 75 -13.60 8.34 19.14
N THR A 76 -14.32 8.72 18.07
CA THR A 76 -15.65 8.15 17.79
C THR A 76 -15.61 6.65 17.49
N VAL A 77 -14.59 6.16 16.76
CA VAL A 77 -14.40 4.74 16.48
C VAL A 77 -14.12 3.94 17.76
N ARG A 78 -13.27 4.48 18.65
CA ARG A 78 -12.98 3.88 19.97
C ARG A 78 -14.21 3.84 20.86
N GLU A 79 -15.02 4.90 20.89
CA GLU A 79 -16.29 4.91 21.63
C GLU A 79 -17.30 3.91 21.07
N ALA A 80 -17.48 3.86 19.74
CA ALA A 80 -18.37 2.91 19.08
C ALA A 80 -17.96 1.46 19.36
N LEU A 81 -16.67 1.15 19.29
CA LEU A 81 -16.13 -0.18 19.61
C LEU A 81 -16.32 -0.53 21.10
N ALA A 82 -16.07 0.42 22.01
CA ALA A 82 -16.36 0.24 23.44
C ALA A 82 -17.87 0.09 23.73
N GLY A 83 -18.73 0.71 22.93
CA GLY A 83 -20.18 0.51 22.94
C GLY A 83 -20.58 -0.90 22.49
N ALA A 84 -20.05 -1.35 21.35
CA ALA A 84 -20.29 -2.68 20.81
C ALA A 84 -19.83 -3.81 21.76
N LEU A 85 -18.66 -3.68 22.38
CA LEU A 85 -18.18 -4.63 23.40
C LEU A 85 -19.10 -4.65 24.62
N ARG A 86 -19.53 -3.49 25.15
CA ARG A 86 -20.50 -3.42 26.25
C ARG A 86 -21.82 -4.12 25.89
N ALA A 87 -22.34 -3.89 24.69
CA ALA A 87 -23.55 -4.55 24.20
C ALA A 87 -23.38 -6.08 24.07
N ALA A 88 -22.25 -6.55 23.52
CA ALA A 88 -21.94 -7.98 23.42
C ALA A 88 -21.87 -8.66 24.81
N HIS A 89 -21.23 -8.01 25.79
CA HIS A 89 -21.21 -8.50 27.17
C HIS A 89 -22.60 -8.55 27.81
N GLN A 90 -23.48 -7.56 27.55
CA GLN A 90 -24.87 -7.59 28.03
C GLN A 90 -25.69 -8.72 27.39
N ILE A 91 -25.53 -8.95 26.08
CA ILE A 91 -26.19 -10.07 25.38
C ILE A 91 -25.73 -11.40 25.97
N ARG A 92 -24.42 -11.56 26.19
CA ARG A 92 -23.84 -12.76 26.82
C ARG A 92 -24.39 -12.99 28.22
N ALA A 93 -24.39 -11.98 29.09
CA ALA A 93 -24.90 -12.11 30.46
C ALA A 93 -26.40 -12.47 30.51
N ARG A 94 -27.21 -11.92 29.59
CA ARG A 94 -28.63 -12.31 29.44
C ARG A 94 -28.78 -13.76 28.97
N ALA A 95 -27.96 -14.22 28.02
CA ALA A 95 -27.98 -15.59 27.54
C ALA A 95 -27.52 -16.59 28.61
N GLU A 96 -26.49 -16.26 29.39
CA GLU A 96 -26.01 -17.08 30.52
C GLU A 96 -27.09 -17.18 31.63
N SER A 97 -27.78 -16.08 31.96
CA SER A 97 -28.89 -16.08 32.91
C SER A 97 -30.11 -16.87 32.41
N ALA A 98 -30.50 -16.73 31.14
CA ALA A 98 -31.60 -17.50 30.55
C ALA A 98 -31.27 -19.00 30.49
N ALA A 99 -30.02 -19.37 30.18
CA ALA A 99 -29.57 -20.76 30.22
C ALA A 99 -29.59 -21.35 31.64
N GLN A 100 -29.24 -20.57 32.67
CA GLN A 100 -29.37 -20.98 34.07
C GLN A 100 -30.84 -21.23 34.44
N GLN A 101 -31.75 -20.32 34.09
CA GLN A 101 -33.19 -20.48 34.34
C GLN A 101 -33.77 -21.73 33.67
N ILE A 102 -33.43 -21.99 32.40
CA ILE A 102 -33.85 -23.21 31.68
C ILE A 102 -33.31 -24.48 32.36
N LEU A 103 -32.06 -24.47 32.83
CA LEU A 103 -31.46 -25.60 33.55
C LEU A 103 -32.09 -25.81 34.94
N GLU A 104 -32.55 -24.75 35.61
CA GLU A 104 -33.26 -24.83 36.88
C GLU A 104 -34.69 -25.35 36.69
N GLN A 105 -35.45 -24.81 35.73
CA GLN A 105 -36.76 -25.33 35.35
C GLN A 105 -36.68 -26.82 34.98
N ALA A 106 -35.74 -27.23 34.13
CA ALA A 106 -35.57 -28.64 33.75
C ALA A 106 -35.19 -29.56 34.94
N ARG A 107 -34.51 -29.03 35.97
CA ARG A 107 -34.25 -29.77 37.23
C ARG A 107 -35.52 -29.90 38.07
N GLU A 108 -36.39 -28.90 38.08
CA GLU A 108 -37.66 -28.92 38.82
C GLU A 108 -38.70 -29.81 38.15
N GLU A 109 -38.88 -29.70 36.84
CA GLU A 109 -39.68 -30.61 36.03
C GLU A 109 -39.23 -32.06 36.22
N ARG A 110 -37.91 -32.33 36.19
CA ARG A 110 -37.37 -33.68 36.48
C ARG A 110 -37.70 -34.16 37.90
N LYS A 111 -37.65 -33.28 38.92
CA LYS A 111 -38.04 -33.64 40.30
C LYS A 111 -39.54 -33.96 40.38
N MET A 112 -40.39 -33.20 39.68
CA MET A 112 -41.84 -33.44 39.64
C MET A 112 -42.17 -34.76 38.93
N LEU A 113 -41.55 -35.03 37.78
CA LEU A 113 -41.72 -36.28 37.05
C LEU A 113 -41.22 -37.50 37.86
N LEU A 114 -40.14 -37.36 38.64
CA LEU A 114 -39.69 -38.45 39.52
C LEU A 114 -40.70 -38.74 40.64
N LYS A 115 -41.26 -37.70 41.29
CA LYS A 115 -42.33 -37.88 42.29
C LYS A 115 -43.58 -38.53 41.69
N GLU A 116 -43.97 -38.16 40.48
CA GLU A 116 -45.13 -38.76 39.82
C GLU A 116 -44.85 -40.23 39.43
N ILE A 117 -43.62 -40.57 39.03
CA ILE A 117 -43.20 -41.96 38.81
C ILE A 117 -43.17 -42.77 40.12
N GLU A 118 -42.80 -42.16 41.25
CA GLU A 118 -42.85 -42.78 42.58
C GLU A 118 -44.30 -43.02 43.00
N ARG A 119 -45.17 -42.01 42.92
CA ARG A 119 -46.62 -42.12 43.15
C ARG A 119 -47.27 -43.21 42.30
N LEU A 120 -47.01 -43.23 40.99
CA LEU A 120 -47.58 -44.23 40.08
C LEU A 120 -47.08 -45.65 40.34
N ARG A 121 -45.94 -45.82 41.04
CA ARG A 121 -45.50 -47.14 41.55
C ARG A 121 -46.25 -47.52 42.81
N GLU A 122 -46.47 -46.59 43.74
CA GLU A 122 -47.28 -46.81 44.95
C GLU A 122 -48.72 -47.18 44.58
N GLU A 123 -49.34 -46.45 43.64
CA GLU A 123 -50.69 -46.76 43.13
C GLU A 123 -50.73 -48.12 42.42
N ARG A 124 -49.73 -48.45 41.59
CA ARG A 124 -49.61 -49.78 40.96
C ARG A 124 -49.48 -50.90 41.99
N ASP A 125 -48.64 -50.72 43.00
CA ASP A 125 -48.36 -51.77 43.98
C ASP A 125 -49.54 -51.98 44.93
N GLY A 126 -50.25 -50.91 45.29
CA GLY A 126 -51.57 -50.99 45.95
C GLY A 126 -52.60 -51.76 45.11
N LEU A 127 -52.70 -51.48 43.80
CA LEU A 127 -53.58 -52.25 42.89
C LEU A 127 -53.17 -53.73 42.77
N VAL A 128 -51.88 -54.05 42.85
CA VAL A 128 -51.40 -55.44 42.87
C VAL A 128 -51.84 -56.15 44.16
N ASP A 129 -51.76 -55.49 45.31
CA ASP A 129 -52.25 -56.02 46.60
C ASP A 129 -53.78 -56.10 46.66
N GLU A 130 -54.52 -55.18 46.06
CA GLU A 130 -55.97 -55.28 45.87
C GLU A 130 -56.35 -56.48 45.00
N ILE A 131 -55.63 -56.73 43.90
CA ILE A 131 -55.84 -57.91 43.05
C ILE A 131 -55.46 -59.20 43.81
N ALA A 132 -54.38 -59.20 44.58
CA ALA A 132 -53.95 -60.35 45.37
C ALA A 132 -54.92 -60.68 46.52
N SER A 133 -55.43 -59.66 47.22
CA SER A 133 -56.43 -59.80 48.28
C SER A 133 -57.81 -60.18 47.73
N THR A 134 -58.24 -59.61 46.59
CA THR A 134 -59.49 -59.99 45.89
C THR A 134 -59.45 -61.43 45.40
N ARG A 135 -58.32 -61.90 44.85
CA ARG A 135 -58.12 -63.32 44.50
C ARG A 135 -58.17 -64.24 45.72
N ARG A 136 -57.71 -63.76 46.89
CA ARG A 136 -57.73 -64.51 48.15
C ARG A 136 -59.12 -64.53 48.81
N SER A 137 -59.89 -63.45 48.71
CA SER A 137 -61.23 -63.34 49.31
C SER A 137 -62.34 -63.94 48.44
N GLY A 138 -62.22 -63.84 47.11
CA GLY A 138 -63.19 -64.42 46.15
C GLY A 138 -63.36 -65.93 46.27
N LEU A 139 -62.34 -66.64 46.78
CA LEU A 139 -62.42 -68.08 47.10
C LEU A 139 -63.32 -68.40 48.31
N SER A 140 -63.59 -67.44 49.19
CA SER A 140 -64.48 -67.63 50.35
C SER A 140 -65.95 -67.31 50.06
N ALA A 141 -66.22 -66.41 49.12
CA ALA A 141 -67.59 -65.97 48.79
C ALA A 141 -68.46 -67.06 48.11
N LEU A 142 -67.82 -68.09 47.53
CA LEU A 142 -68.49 -69.18 46.79
C LEU A 142 -69.01 -70.34 47.67
N ARG A 143 -68.94 -70.22 49.00
CA ARG A 143 -69.39 -71.26 49.96
C ARG A 143 -70.57 -70.76 50.81
N GLY A 144 -71.72 -70.56 50.16
CA GLY A 144 -72.91 -69.95 50.78
C GLY A 144 -73.52 -70.74 51.95
N PRO A 145 -74.21 -70.05 52.89
CA PRO A 145 -74.86 -70.69 54.03
C PRO A 145 -76.06 -71.54 53.59
N ARG A 146 -76.09 -72.79 54.06
CA ARG A 146 -77.12 -73.78 53.71
C ARG A 146 -78.36 -73.62 54.59
N ARG A 147 -79.53 -73.59 53.97
CA ARG A 147 -80.87 -73.53 54.59
C ARG A 147 -81.19 -74.85 55.30
N GLU A 148 -81.52 -74.79 56.59
CA GLU A 148 -82.06 -75.93 57.38
C GLU A 148 -83.46 -75.61 57.94
N ALA A 149 -84.14 -76.61 58.53
CA ALA A 149 -85.59 -76.61 58.75
C ALA A 149 -86.02 -77.20 60.12
N ALA A 150 -87.33 -77.16 60.42
CA ALA A 150 -87.96 -77.61 61.67
C ALA A 150 -87.94 -79.15 61.88
N PRO A 151 -88.16 -79.65 63.11
CA PRO A 151 -89.52 -79.97 63.64
C PRO A 151 -89.77 -79.37 65.06
N VAL A 152 -90.97 -79.22 65.65
CA VAL A 152 -92.24 -80.00 65.76
C VAL A 152 -92.24 -81.17 66.76
N ALA A 153 -92.95 -81.04 67.89
CA ALA A 153 -93.79 -82.08 68.57
C ALA A 153 -94.36 -81.57 69.92
N GLY A 154 -95.58 -82.01 70.31
CA GLY A 154 -96.11 -81.76 71.68
C GLY A 154 -97.63 -81.81 71.85
N GLU A 155 -98.27 -82.98 71.76
CA GLU A 155 -99.72 -83.16 71.98
C GLU A 155 -100.08 -83.68 73.39
N LYS A 156 -101.17 -83.14 73.97
CA LYS A 156 -102.05 -83.63 75.07
C LYS A 156 -102.75 -82.40 75.72
N THR A 157 -104.05 -82.34 75.99
CA THR A 157 -105.17 -83.30 75.84
C THR A 157 -106.45 -82.60 75.37
N ALA A 158 -107.20 -83.21 74.45
CA ALA A 158 -108.64 -82.98 74.27
C ALA A 158 -109.41 -83.93 75.23
N GLU A 159 -110.70 -83.76 75.57
CA GLU A 159 -111.77 -83.09 74.81
C GLU A 159 -112.63 -82.09 75.62
N GLU A 160 -112.46 -81.98 76.93
CA GLU A 160 -113.39 -81.20 77.79
C GLU A 160 -113.32 -79.68 77.58
N HIS A 161 -112.17 -79.14 77.14
CA HIS A 161 -112.03 -77.71 76.81
C HIS A 161 -112.71 -77.30 75.48
N ALA A 162 -113.30 -78.22 74.73
CA ALA A 162 -113.73 -77.97 73.34
C ALA A 162 -114.87 -76.95 73.16
N THR A 163 -115.47 -76.42 74.24
CA THR A 163 -116.48 -75.35 74.23
C THR A 163 -115.87 -74.01 74.64
N GLU A 164 -115.17 -73.95 75.77
CA GLU A 164 -114.44 -72.75 76.24
C GLU A 164 -113.33 -72.33 75.27
N ALA A 165 -112.65 -73.29 74.64
CA ALA A 165 -111.67 -73.01 73.61
C ALA A 165 -112.31 -72.34 72.37
N ARG A 166 -113.62 -72.46 72.12
CA ARG A 166 -114.29 -71.76 71.01
C ARG A 166 -114.62 -70.30 71.35
N THR A 167 -114.97 -70.00 72.60
CA THR A 167 -115.14 -68.60 73.04
C THR A 167 -113.78 -67.91 73.16
N MET A 168 -112.79 -68.55 73.79
CA MET A 168 -111.42 -68.02 73.85
C MET A 168 -110.79 -67.90 72.45
N ALA A 169 -111.00 -68.84 71.52
CA ALA A 169 -110.53 -68.68 70.14
C ALA A 169 -111.30 -67.57 69.40
N ALA A 170 -112.59 -67.37 69.65
CA ALA A 170 -113.34 -66.27 69.04
C ALA A 170 -112.90 -64.89 69.55
N GLU A 171 -112.47 -64.78 70.80
CA GLU A 171 -111.89 -63.55 71.36
C GLU A 171 -110.43 -63.35 70.95
N ALA A 172 -109.61 -64.40 70.96
CA ALA A 172 -108.24 -64.38 70.45
C ALA A 172 -108.21 -64.04 68.95
N LEU A 173 -109.13 -64.58 68.14
CA LEU A 173 -109.27 -64.20 66.73
C LEU A 173 -109.69 -62.73 66.57
N ARG A 174 -110.53 -62.17 67.46
CA ARG A 174 -110.82 -60.71 67.44
C ARG A 174 -109.61 -59.88 67.84
N GLY A 175 -108.80 -60.34 68.79
CA GLY A 175 -107.51 -59.74 69.14
C GLY A 175 -106.58 -59.73 67.94
N VAL A 176 -106.32 -60.89 67.34
CA VAL A 176 -105.47 -61.06 66.15
C VAL A 176 -106.00 -60.30 64.94
N PHE A 177 -107.32 -60.23 64.69
CA PHE A 177 -107.87 -59.37 63.63
C PHE A 177 -107.75 -57.88 63.96
N GLY A 178 -107.81 -57.49 65.24
CA GLY A 178 -107.55 -56.12 65.70
C GLY A 178 -106.09 -55.73 65.45
N GLU A 179 -105.15 -56.54 65.93
CA GLU A 179 -103.71 -56.38 65.70
C GLU A 179 -103.39 -56.38 64.20
N LEU A 180 -103.93 -57.30 63.41
CA LEU A 180 -103.73 -57.36 61.96
C LEU A 180 -104.27 -56.12 61.25
N LEU A 181 -105.44 -55.59 61.64
CA LEU A 181 -105.98 -54.35 61.07
C LEU A 181 -105.21 -53.11 61.52
N GLU A 182 -104.64 -53.12 62.73
CA GLU A 182 -103.78 -52.04 63.21
C GLU A 182 -102.41 -52.08 62.53
N ASP A 183 -101.84 -53.25 62.31
CA ASP A 183 -100.60 -53.44 61.56
C ASP A 183 -100.78 -53.15 60.07
N ILE A 184 -101.93 -53.50 59.46
CA ILE A 184 -102.27 -53.05 58.10
C ILE A 184 -102.36 -51.52 58.05
N ARG A 185 -102.86 -50.84 59.10
CA ARG A 185 -102.84 -49.37 59.18
C ARG A 185 -101.42 -48.81 59.37
N LYS A 186 -100.59 -49.42 60.22
CA LYS A 186 -99.18 -49.02 60.42
C LYS A 186 -98.37 -49.21 59.13
N GLN A 187 -98.54 -50.33 58.44
CA GLN A 187 -97.90 -50.62 57.16
C GLN A 187 -98.40 -49.69 56.05
N ALA A 188 -99.71 -49.39 55.99
CA ALA A 188 -100.24 -48.41 55.04
C ALA A 188 -99.75 -46.98 55.34
N GLY A 189 -99.60 -46.61 56.61
CA GLY A 189 -98.97 -45.36 57.04
C GLY A 189 -97.50 -45.29 56.60
N ALA A 190 -96.69 -46.28 57.00
CA ALA A 190 -95.28 -46.37 56.63
C ALA A 190 -95.06 -46.43 55.10
N ALA A 191 -95.95 -47.07 54.34
CA ALA A 191 -95.92 -47.06 52.88
C ALA A 191 -96.29 -45.70 52.28
N ALA A 192 -97.25 -44.97 52.87
CA ALA A 192 -97.61 -43.62 52.46
C ALA A 192 -96.49 -42.61 52.79
N ASP A 193 -95.81 -42.76 53.93
CA ASP A 193 -94.67 -41.93 54.31
C ASP A 193 -93.43 -42.26 53.45
N ALA A 194 -93.12 -43.54 53.22
CA ALA A 194 -92.07 -43.93 52.27
C ALA A 194 -92.35 -43.43 50.84
N ALA A 195 -93.62 -43.33 50.42
CA ALA A 195 -94.01 -42.74 49.14
C ALA A 195 -93.84 -41.21 49.11
N ARG A 196 -94.05 -40.51 50.23
CA ARG A 196 -93.74 -39.08 50.38
C ARG A 196 -92.23 -38.84 50.33
N ASP A 197 -91.45 -39.62 51.09
CA ASP A 197 -90.00 -39.52 51.13
C ASP A 197 -89.36 -39.84 49.77
N ALA A 198 -89.85 -40.87 49.07
CA ALA A 198 -89.42 -41.18 47.71
C ALA A 198 -89.78 -40.06 46.71
N SER A 199 -90.91 -39.37 46.89
CA SER A 199 -91.30 -38.22 46.06
C SER A 199 -90.40 -37.01 46.34
N ALA A 200 -90.14 -36.69 47.61
CA ALA A 200 -89.23 -35.63 48.00
C ALA A 200 -87.79 -35.89 47.52
N ALA A 201 -87.31 -37.12 47.62
CA ALA A 201 -86.01 -37.53 47.08
C ALA A 201 -85.97 -37.43 45.54
N ALA A 202 -87.06 -37.71 44.84
CA ALA A 202 -87.15 -37.53 43.39
C ALA A 202 -87.14 -36.04 42.98
N GLU A 203 -87.74 -35.15 43.76
CA GLU A 203 -87.68 -33.70 43.54
C GLU A 203 -86.29 -33.12 43.85
N GLN A 204 -85.63 -33.60 44.90
CA GLN A 204 -84.22 -33.30 45.19
C GLN A 204 -83.29 -33.79 44.07
N ALA A 205 -83.54 -34.98 43.51
CA ALA A 205 -82.77 -35.49 42.37
C ALA A 205 -82.97 -34.68 41.09
N ARG A 206 -84.20 -34.19 40.82
CA ARG A 206 -84.50 -33.29 39.68
C ARG A 206 -83.81 -31.95 39.82
N THR A 207 -83.95 -31.29 40.97
CA THR A 207 -83.32 -29.98 41.23
C THR A 207 -81.79 -30.07 41.22
N ALA A 208 -81.21 -31.18 41.70
CA ALA A 208 -79.78 -31.45 41.55
C ALA A 208 -79.37 -31.65 40.08
N GLN A 209 -80.16 -32.36 39.27
CA GLN A 209 -79.90 -32.53 37.84
C GLN A 209 -80.01 -31.21 37.05
N GLU A 210 -80.97 -30.36 37.38
CA GLU A 210 -81.14 -29.03 36.80
C GLU A 210 -79.97 -28.10 37.18
N GLY A 211 -79.55 -28.11 38.45
CA GLY A 211 -78.35 -27.42 38.90
C GLY A 211 -77.08 -27.88 38.16
N ALA A 212 -76.92 -29.19 37.95
CA ALA A 212 -75.81 -29.74 37.19
C ALA A 212 -75.82 -29.32 35.71
N ARG A 213 -77.00 -29.28 35.06
CA ARG A 213 -77.14 -28.78 33.68
C ARG A 213 -76.82 -27.29 33.59
N ALA A 214 -77.32 -26.48 34.52
CA ALA A 214 -77.03 -25.04 34.56
C ALA A 214 -75.53 -24.77 34.83
N ALA A 215 -74.84 -25.61 35.60
CA ALA A 215 -73.40 -25.53 35.78
C ALA A 215 -72.63 -25.89 34.48
N GLN A 216 -73.04 -26.93 33.76
CA GLN A 216 -72.46 -27.31 32.47
C GLN A 216 -72.66 -26.23 31.40
N GLU A 217 -73.84 -25.62 31.34
CA GLU A 217 -74.14 -24.52 30.41
C GLU A 217 -73.28 -23.28 30.70
N ARG A 218 -73.13 -22.89 31.98
CA ARG A 218 -72.23 -21.81 32.39
C ARG A 218 -70.76 -22.09 32.05
N ALA A 219 -70.29 -23.32 32.28
CA ALA A 219 -68.94 -23.72 31.91
C ALA A 219 -68.71 -23.62 30.38
N ARG A 220 -69.69 -24.08 29.58
CA ARG A 220 -69.65 -23.95 28.12
C ARG A 220 -69.63 -22.50 27.66
N ILE A 221 -70.43 -21.61 28.26
CA ILE A 221 -70.43 -20.19 27.91
C ILE A 221 -69.05 -19.56 28.19
N ALA A 222 -68.44 -19.86 29.35
CA ALA A 222 -67.09 -19.40 29.67
C ALA A 222 -66.01 -19.96 28.71
N GLU A 223 -66.15 -21.22 28.25
CA GLU A 223 -65.31 -21.76 27.18
C GLU A 223 -65.50 -21.04 25.84
N GLU A 224 -66.73 -20.72 25.46
CA GLU A 224 -66.98 -19.99 24.21
C GLU A 224 -66.47 -18.53 24.27
N GLU A 225 -66.54 -17.87 25.43
CA GLU A 225 -65.97 -16.52 25.63
C GLU A 225 -64.43 -16.52 25.64
N THR A 226 -63.80 -17.50 26.30
CA THR A 226 -62.32 -17.65 26.29
C THR A 226 -61.80 -18.04 24.90
N ARG A 227 -62.54 -18.83 24.12
CA ARG A 227 -62.22 -19.10 22.71
C ARG A 227 -62.32 -17.83 21.84
N ARG A 228 -63.42 -17.08 21.94
CA ARG A 228 -63.61 -15.82 21.17
C ARG A 228 -62.55 -14.77 21.50
N THR A 229 -62.19 -14.59 22.76
CA THR A 229 -61.12 -13.65 23.16
C THR A 229 -59.75 -14.10 22.67
N ALA A 230 -59.43 -15.40 22.70
CA ALA A 230 -58.21 -15.94 22.11
C ALA A 230 -58.19 -15.82 20.57
N GLU A 231 -59.33 -15.94 19.88
CA GLU A 231 -59.44 -15.72 18.43
C GLU A 231 -59.24 -14.25 18.05
N ILE A 232 -59.79 -13.31 18.81
CA ILE A 232 -59.54 -11.87 18.64
C ILE A 232 -58.06 -11.54 18.84
N GLN A 233 -57.40 -12.12 19.85
CA GLN A 233 -55.96 -11.96 20.06
C GLN A 233 -55.15 -12.50 18.87
N ARG A 234 -55.42 -13.72 18.41
CA ARG A 234 -54.75 -14.29 17.22
C ARG A 234 -54.96 -13.46 15.95
N ALA A 235 -56.13 -12.86 15.77
CA ALA A 235 -56.40 -11.96 14.65
C ALA A 235 -55.54 -10.68 14.74
N ALA A 236 -55.47 -10.06 15.93
CA ALA A 236 -54.63 -8.88 16.17
C ALA A 236 -53.11 -9.18 16.13
N ASP A 237 -52.69 -10.41 16.45
CA ASP A 237 -51.31 -10.87 16.25
C ASP A 237 -51.01 -11.08 14.76
N ALA A 238 -51.93 -11.68 14.00
CA ALA A 238 -51.80 -11.90 12.56
C ALA A 238 -51.78 -10.59 11.77
N GLU A 239 -52.57 -9.59 12.16
CA GLU A 239 -52.57 -8.26 11.57
C GLU A 239 -51.22 -7.56 11.83
N ARG A 240 -50.76 -7.51 13.09
CA ARG A 240 -49.42 -6.96 13.43
C ARG A 240 -48.29 -7.68 12.71
N ALA A 241 -48.38 -9.00 12.52
CA ALA A 241 -47.40 -9.76 11.74
C ALA A 241 -47.45 -9.41 10.22
N ALA A 242 -48.63 -9.11 9.67
CA ALA A 242 -48.78 -8.64 8.30
C ALA A 242 -48.27 -7.20 8.10
N GLU A 243 -48.50 -6.31 9.06
CA GLU A 243 -47.93 -4.95 9.07
C GLU A 243 -46.40 -4.97 9.17
N ALA A 244 -45.84 -5.80 10.07
CA ALA A 244 -44.40 -5.97 10.20
C ALA A 244 -43.75 -6.46 8.88
N ARG A 245 -44.41 -7.38 8.15
CA ARG A 245 -43.96 -7.82 6.81
C ARG A 245 -44.01 -6.69 5.78
N ARG A 246 -45.08 -5.90 5.74
CA ARG A 246 -45.18 -4.72 4.83
C ARG A 246 -44.07 -3.71 5.13
N ALA A 247 -43.77 -3.47 6.41
CA ALA A 247 -42.69 -2.58 6.82
C ALA A 247 -41.31 -3.11 6.39
N THR A 248 -41.03 -4.41 6.53
CA THR A 248 -39.76 -4.98 6.05
C THR A 248 -39.66 -4.99 4.53
N GLU A 249 -40.74 -5.26 3.79
CA GLU A 249 -40.78 -5.14 2.32
C GLU A 249 -40.53 -3.69 1.87
N GLN A 250 -41.10 -2.70 2.55
CA GLN A 250 -40.87 -1.29 2.22
C GLN A 250 -39.42 -0.89 2.50
N ALA A 251 -38.88 -1.25 3.67
CA ALA A 251 -37.47 -0.98 4.00
C ALA A 251 -36.49 -1.66 3.03
N GLN A 252 -36.82 -2.86 2.52
CA GLN A 252 -36.05 -3.52 1.46
C GLN A 252 -36.10 -2.73 0.15
N ARG A 253 -37.28 -2.29 -0.31
CA ARG A 253 -37.42 -1.47 -1.53
C ARG A 253 -36.71 -0.12 -1.42
N GLU A 254 -36.72 0.51 -0.26
CA GLU A 254 -35.98 1.76 0.01
C GLU A 254 -34.46 1.52 0.00
N ALA A 255 -33.99 0.39 0.54
CA ALA A 255 -32.59 0.00 0.47
C ALA A 255 -32.13 -0.38 -0.96
N ASP A 256 -32.98 -1.02 -1.76
CA ASP A 256 -32.71 -1.30 -3.18
C ASP A 256 -32.69 -0.03 -4.04
N ALA A 257 -33.60 0.92 -3.78
CA ALA A 257 -33.58 2.23 -4.43
C ALA A 257 -32.34 3.06 -4.03
N GLY A 258 -31.87 2.92 -2.78
CA GLY A 258 -30.57 3.45 -2.35
C GLY A 258 -29.42 2.86 -3.17
N ARG A 259 -29.34 1.52 -3.25
CA ARG A 259 -28.34 0.80 -4.03
C ARG A 259 -28.34 1.17 -5.52
N SER A 260 -29.50 1.33 -6.16
CA SER A 260 -29.55 1.74 -7.57
C SER A 260 -29.03 3.16 -7.78
N LEU A 261 -29.40 4.11 -6.91
CA LEU A 261 -28.89 5.49 -6.98
C LEU A 261 -27.39 5.58 -6.69
N GLU A 262 -26.83 4.69 -5.88
CA GLU A 262 -25.38 4.58 -5.67
C GLU A 262 -24.67 3.95 -6.87
N ALA A 263 -25.26 2.93 -7.50
CA ALA A 263 -24.75 2.33 -8.73
C ALA A 263 -24.75 3.33 -9.91
N ASP A 264 -25.80 4.14 -10.06
CA ASP A 264 -25.86 5.20 -11.08
C ASP A 264 -24.76 6.25 -10.87
N ARG A 265 -24.55 6.73 -9.62
CA ARG A 265 -23.45 7.66 -9.29
C ARG A 265 -22.07 7.04 -9.53
N ALA A 266 -21.90 5.75 -9.23
CA ALA A 266 -20.66 5.03 -9.49
C ALA A 266 -20.40 4.91 -11.00
N ALA A 267 -21.43 4.65 -11.81
CA ALA A 267 -21.34 4.60 -13.27
C ALA A 267 -21.05 5.98 -13.89
N GLU A 268 -21.65 7.06 -13.36
CA GLU A 268 -21.34 8.44 -13.77
C GLU A 268 -19.90 8.82 -13.41
N SER A 269 -19.47 8.54 -12.18
CA SER A 269 -18.07 8.74 -11.72
C SER A 269 -17.06 7.97 -12.60
N ALA A 270 -17.37 6.72 -12.96
CA ALA A 270 -16.55 5.92 -13.85
C ALA A 270 -16.45 6.50 -15.28
N ARG A 271 -17.52 7.12 -15.80
CA ARG A 271 -17.47 7.84 -17.09
C ARG A 271 -16.59 9.08 -17.01
N VAL A 272 -16.76 9.90 -15.97
CA VAL A 272 -15.90 11.09 -15.74
C VAL A 272 -14.43 10.70 -15.61
N ALA A 273 -14.12 9.59 -14.92
CA ALA A 273 -12.76 9.07 -14.84
C ALA A 273 -12.21 8.61 -16.20
N GLN A 274 -13.02 7.94 -17.04
CA GLN A 274 -12.62 7.55 -18.39
C GLN A 274 -12.41 8.76 -19.33
N GLU A 275 -13.25 9.78 -19.22
CA GLU A 275 -13.11 11.04 -19.97
C GLU A 275 -11.83 11.80 -19.55
N ALA A 276 -11.54 11.87 -18.25
CA ALA A 276 -10.30 12.43 -17.73
C ALA A 276 -9.06 11.66 -18.23
N MET A 277 -9.11 10.32 -18.27
CA MET A 277 -8.03 9.49 -18.84
C MET A 277 -7.82 9.74 -20.34
N ARG A 278 -8.90 9.93 -21.12
CA ARG A 278 -8.80 10.27 -22.54
C ARG A 278 -8.18 11.65 -22.75
N ALA A 279 -8.64 12.67 -22.02
CA ALA A 279 -8.08 14.01 -22.07
C ALA A 279 -6.58 14.02 -21.68
N ALA A 280 -6.18 13.22 -20.70
CA ALA A 280 -4.76 13.05 -20.33
C ALA A 280 -3.95 12.39 -21.45
N GLN A 281 -4.47 11.34 -22.11
CA GLN A 281 -3.81 10.71 -23.26
C GLN A 281 -3.69 11.64 -24.47
N GLU A 282 -4.70 12.49 -24.72
CA GLU A 282 -4.67 13.50 -25.77
C GLU A 282 -3.64 14.60 -25.47
N ALA A 283 -3.54 15.05 -24.21
CA ALA A 283 -2.51 16.00 -23.77
C ALA A 283 -1.08 15.43 -23.88
N VAL A 284 -0.89 14.13 -23.57
CA VAL A 284 0.40 13.44 -23.78
C VAL A 284 0.76 13.41 -25.27
N ARG A 285 -0.17 12.97 -26.14
CA ARG A 285 0.05 12.96 -27.60
C ARG A 285 0.34 14.34 -28.17
N ALA A 286 -0.31 15.39 -27.67
CA ALA A 286 -0.01 16.76 -28.07
C ALA A 286 1.41 17.19 -27.65
N SER A 287 1.84 16.83 -26.43
CA SER A 287 3.22 17.10 -25.96
C SER A 287 4.28 16.29 -26.72
N GLU A 288 3.96 15.06 -27.15
CA GLU A 288 4.82 14.23 -27.99
C GLU A 288 4.92 14.79 -29.41
N ALA A 289 3.81 15.20 -30.01
CA ALA A 289 3.79 15.86 -31.32
C ALA A 289 4.56 17.19 -31.32
N GLN A 290 4.46 17.98 -30.24
CA GLN A 290 5.26 19.19 -30.09
C GLN A 290 6.76 18.88 -29.97
N ARG A 291 7.14 17.89 -29.14
CA ARG A 291 8.53 17.43 -29.04
C ARG A 291 9.09 16.90 -30.37
N ALA A 292 8.26 16.22 -31.18
CA ALA A 292 8.63 15.81 -32.52
C ALA A 292 8.93 17.03 -33.41
N ALA A 293 8.02 18.01 -33.48
CA ALA A 293 8.22 19.23 -34.26
C ALA A 293 9.45 20.05 -33.80
N ASP A 294 9.73 20.11 -32.50
CA ASP A 294 10.94 20.77 -31.97
C ASP A 294 12.22 19.97 -32.25
N SER A 295 12.15 18.64 -32.33
CA SER A 295 13.26 17.79 -32.81
C SER A 295 13.53 17.95 -34.31
N GLU A 296 12.50 18.14 -35.14
CA GLU A 296 12.64 18.44 -36.57
C GLU A 296 13.24 19.84 -36.80
N ARG A 297 12.79 20.84 -36.02
CA ARG A 297 13.34 22.21 -36.05
C ARG A 297 14.83 22.23 -35.72
N THR A 298 15.23 21.56 -34.64
CA THR A 298 16.63 21.50 -34.20
C THR A 298 17.49 20.68 -35.15
N ALA A 299 16.99 19.58 -35.72
CA ALA A 299 17.68 18.85 -36.78
C ALA A 299 17.92 19.73 -38.02
N ALA A 300 16.90 20.44 -38.51
CA ALA A 300 17.02 21.35 -39.64
C ALA A 300 17.91 22.58 -39.36
N GLU A 301 18.08 22.96 -38.08
CA GLU A 301 19.01 24.01 -37.66
C GLU A 301 20.46 23.51 -37.62
N VAL A 302 20.68 22.28 -37.14
CA VAL A 302 21.99 21.60 -37.22
C VAL A 302 22.42 21.38 -38.68
N GLU A 303 21.50 21.04 -39.59
CA GLU A 303 21.80 20.97 -41.02
C GLU A 303 22.20 22.33 -41.61
N ARG A 304 21.47 23.41 -41.26
CA ARG A 304 21.79 24.78 -41.68
C ARG A 304 23.15 25.25 -41.14
N ALA A 305 23.46 24.95 -39.87
CA ALA A 305 24.77 25.23 -39.28
C ALA A 305 25.89 24.40 -39.95
N GLY A 306 25.62 23.14 -40.28
CA GLY A 306 26.54 22.25 -40.98
C GLY A 306 26.80 22.67 -42.43
N ALA A 307 25.82 23.27 -43.12
CA ALA A 307 26.00 23.89 -44.43
C ALA A 307 26.88 25.15 -44.31
N ALA A 308 26.51 26.10 -43.45
CA ALA A 308 27.25 27.34 -43.24
C ALA A 308 28.71 27.09 -42.79
N ALA A 309 28.97 26.02 -42.05
CA ALA A 309 30.33 25.61 -41.68
C ALA A 309 31.17 25.14 -42.89
N ARG A 310 30.56 24.45 -43.86
CA ARG A 310 31.23 24.06 -45.12
C ARG A 310 31.49 25.28 -46.00
N ASP A 311 30.49 26.16 -46.17
CA ASP A 311 30.64 27.41 -46.92
C ASP A 311 31.79 28.27 -46.35
N ALA A 312 31.90 28.32 -45.02
CA ALA A 312 33.00 29.01 -44.33
C ALA A 312 34.37 28.29 -44.47
N GLU A 313 34.41 26.97 -44.62
CA GLU A 313 35.65 26.24 -44.90
C GLU A 313 36.08 26.41 -46.36
N GLU A 314 35.16 26.36 -47.32
CA GLU A 314 35.44 26.64 -48.74
C GLU A 314 35.91 28.09 -48.93
N ALA A 315 35.29 29.06 -48.25
CA ALA A 315 35.76 30.44 -48.23
C ALA A 315 37.20 30.58 -47.70
N ARG A 316 37.56 29.82 -46.64
CA ARG A 316 38.94 29.80 -46.11
C ARG A 316 39.91 29.17 -47.10
N ARG A 317 39.55 28.06 -47.74
CA ARG A 317 40.38 27.40 -48.76
C ARG A 317 40.63 28.34 -49.95
N LEU A 318 39.61 29.06 -50.42
CA LEU A 318 39.75 30.07 -51.47
C LEU A 318 40.63 31.25 -51.04
N GLU A 319 40.57 31.67 -49.77
CA GLU A 319 41.48 32.71 -49.27
C GLU A 319 42.93 32.19 -49.15
N GLU A 320 43.12 30.96 -48.70
CA GLU A 320 44.43 30.31 -48.60
C GLU A 320 45.05 30.08 -49.98
N GLU A 321 44.29 29.66 -50.99
CA GLU A 321 44.73 29.59 -52.39
C GLU A 321 45.16 30.95 -52.92
N ARG A 322 44.43 32.03 -52.62
CA ARG A 322 44.81 33.40 -53.02
C ARG A 322 46.08 33.88 -52.31
N ARG A 323 46.27 33.55 -51.02
CA ARG A 323 47.52 33.80 -50.28
C ARG A 323 48.69 33.00 -50.88
N ALA A 324 48.46 31.74 -51.27
CA ALA A 324 49.46 30.91 -51.92
C ALA A 324 49.82 31.39 -53.34
N GLN A 325 48.86 31.92 -54.10
CA GLN A 325 49.11 32.59 -55.39
C GLN A 325 49.97 33.84 -55.18
N GLN A 326 49.59 34.73 -54.25
CA GLN A 326 50.38 35.92 -53.91
C GLN A 326 51.82 35.57 -53.49
N TRP A 327 52.03 34.49 -52.72
CA TRP A 327 53.37 34.06 -52.32
C TRP A 327 54.21 33.60 -53.52
N ARG A 328 53.60 32.89 -54.48
CA ARG A 328 54.27 32.47 -55.73
C ARG A 328 54.62 33.69 -56.60
N GLU A 329 53.69 34.63 -56.76
CA GLU A 329 53.93 35.89 -57.48
C GLU A 329 55.06 36.70 -56.81
N GLU A 330 55.12 36.76 -55.47
CA GLU A 330 56.16 37.49 -54.78
C GLU A 330 57.54 36.82 -54.88
N ASP A 331 57.64 35.49 -54.73
CA ASP A 331 58.94 34.82 -54.90
C ASP A 331 59.39 34.75 -56.37
N GLU A 332 58.47 34.71 -57.34
CA GLU A 332 58.81 34.90 -58.75
C GLU A 332 59.30 36.34 -59.01
N ARG A 333 58.68 37.36 -58.39
CA ARG A 333 59.18 38.75 -58.45
C ARG A 333 60.58 38.86 -57.82
N ARG A 334 60.80 38.26 -56.65
CA ARG A 334 62.12 38.19 -55.99
C ARG A 334 63.12 37.39 -56.84
N ALA A 335 62.69 36.35 -57.56
CA ALA A 335 63.54 35.60 -58.49
C ALA A 335 63.93 36.41 -59.73
N ALA A 336 63.00 37.20 -60.28
CA ALA A 336 63.29 38.14 -61.37
C ALA A 336 64.24 39.25 -60.92
N GLU A 337 64.05 39.79 -59.72
CA GLU A 337 64.92 40.78 -59.07
C GLU A 337 66.33 40.24 -58.85
N ARG A 338 66.47 39.04 -58.27
CA ARG A 338 67.76 38.33 -58.14
C ARG A 338 68.46 38.15 -59.49
N ARG A 339 67.75 37.69 -60.53
CA ARG A 339 68.30 37.55 -61.91
C ARG A 339 68.75 38.90 -62.49
N ALA A 340 68.01 39.98 -62.24
CA ALA A 340 68.35 41.32 -62.72
C ALA A 340 69.61 41.86 -62.02
N ASP A 341 69.75 41.64 -60.72
CA ASP A 341 70.93 42.08 -59.95
C ASP A 341 72.18 41.24 -60.25
N ASP A 342 72.04 39.94 -60.47
CA ASP A 342 73.15 39.11 -60.96
C ASP A 342 73.55 39.50 -62.40
N ALA A 343 72.60 39.89 -63.27
CA ALA A 343 72.92 40.47 -64.57
C ALA A 343 73.66 41.83 -64.44
N ARG A 344 73.24 42.71 -63.52
CA ARG A 344 73.97 43.96 -63.19
C ARG A 344 75.39 43.67 -62.72
N ARG A 345 75.58 42.69 -61.82
CA ARG A 345 76.91 42.25 -61.34
C ARG A 345 77.79 41.71 -62.47
N VAL A 346 77.23 40.99 -63.43
CA VAL A 346 77.97 40.51 -64.61
C VAL A 346 78.37 41.66 -65.54
N GLU A 347 77.53 42.69 -65.72
CA GLU A 347 77.95 43.91 -66.43
C GLU A 347 79.02 44.71 -65.67
N GLU A 348 78.87 44.85 -64.35
CA GLU A 348 79.82 45.57 -63.50
C GLU A 348 81.18 44.86 -63.45
N ALA A 349 81.20 43.53 -63.37
CA ALA A 349 82.42 42.72 -63.49
C ALA A 349 83.09 42.89 -64.87
N ARG A 350 82.31 42.94 -65.96
CA ARG A 350 82.85 43.25 -67.31
C ARG A 350 83.46 44.64 -67.36
N ARG A 351 82.77 45.66 -66.85
CA ARG A 351 83.30 47.04 -66.75
C ARG A 351 84.57 47.10 -65.91
N ALA A 352 84.66 46.33 -64.82
CA ALA A 352 85.85 46.24 -63.99
C ALA A 352 87.02 45.54 -64.69
N ASP A 353 86.79 44.47 -65.46
CA ASP A 353 87.83 43.79 -66.24
C ASP A 353 88.27 44.59 -67.47
N ASP A 354 87.37 45.31 -68.13
CA ASP A 354 87.73 46.25 -69.20
C ASP A 354 88.50 47.47 -68.65
N ALA A 355 88.15 47.97 -67.46
CA ALA A 355 88.95 48.97 -66.75
C ALA A 355 90.33 48.45 -66.33
N ARG A 356 90.44 47.19 -65.86
CA ARG A 356 91.73 46.53 -65.59
C ARG A 356 92.57 46.38 -66.86
N ARG A 357 91.97 46.07 -68.01
CA ARG A 357 92.65 46.01 -69.31
C ARG A 357 93.15 47.39 -69.76
N ALA A 358 92.32 48.42 -69.61
CA ALA A 358 92.72 49.80 -69.88
C ALA A 358 93.90 50.24 -68.99
N ALA A 359 93.82 49.96 -67.68
CA ALA A 359 94.89 50.25 -66.73
C ALA A 359 96.16 49.43 -67.02
N ALA A 360 96.06 48.18 -67.44
CA ALA A 360 97.21 47.36 -67.84
C ALA A 360 97.92 47.92 -69.07
N LEU A 361 97.16 48.38 -70.09
CA LEU A 361 97.70 49.05 -71.27
C LEU A 361 98.31 50.42 -70.91
N GLU A 362 97.77 51.12 -69.91
CA GLU A 362 98.36 52.37 -69.40
C GLU A 362 99.65 52.12 -68.62
N VAL A 363 99.71 51.08 -67.78
CA VAL A 363 100.95 50.62 -67.15
C VAL A 363 101.97 50.17 -68.19
N GLU A 364 101.57 49.53 -69.28
CA GLU A 364 102.47 49.16 -70.38
C GLU A 364 103.02 50.40 -71.10
N ARG A 365 102.18 51.41 -71.40
CA ARG A 365 102.65 52.72 -71.91
C ARG A 365 103.58 53.42 -70.92
N ILE A 366 103.29 53.38 -69.61
CA ILE A 366 104.17 53.95 -68.58
C ILE A 366 105.49 53.19 -68.52
N ALA A 367 105.49 51.86 -68.72
CA ALA A 367 106.71 51.05 -68.80
C ALA A 367 107.48 51.24 -70.11
N GLU A 368 106.83 51.62 -71.21
CA GLU A 368 107.48 52.00 -72.47
C GLU A 368 108.02 53.45 -72.42
N ALA A 369 107.28 54.37 -71.82
CA ALA A 369 107.75 55.71 -71.46
C ALA A 369 108.92 55.63 -70.46
N ALA A 370 108.89 54.71 -69.50
CA ALA A 370 109.99 54.46 -68.58
C ALA A 370 111.19 53.84 -69.30
N ARG A 371 111.01 52.90 -70.23
CA ARG A 371 112.11 52.33 -71.05
C ARG A 371 112.74 53.36 -71.99
N THR A 372 111.96 54.29 -72.55
CA THR A 372 112.47 55.39 -73.38
C THR A 372 113.10 56.51 -72.54
N ALA A 373 112.58 56.78 -71.34
CA ALA A 373 113.21 57.63 -70.34
C ALA A 373 114.50 57.00 -69.77
N GLU A 374 114.57 55.68 -69.62
CA GLU A 374 115.78 54.98 -69.20
C GLU A 374 116.80 54.93 -70.34
N ALA A 375 116.39 54.76 -71.59
CA ALA A 375 117.28 54.88 -72.76
C ALA A 375 117.86 56.29 -72.89
N SER A 376 117.05 57.34 -72.69
CA SER A 376 117.55 58.73 -72.69
C SER A 376 118.36 59.06 -71.44
N ALA A 377 118.04 58.49 -70.27
CA ALA A 377 118.86 58.60 -69.06
C ALA A 377 120.19 57.84 -69.18
N ARG A 378 120.24 56.70 -69.89
CA ARG A 378 121.48 55.98 -70.23
C ARG A 378 122.33 56.78 -71.21
N ALA A 379 121.74 57.36 -72.26
CA ALA A 379 122.46 58.29 -73.15
C ALA A 379 122.96 59.54 -72.39
N ALA A 380 122.16 60.08 -71.46
CA ALA A 380 122.57 61.15 -70.57
C ALA A 380 123.64 60.72 -69.55
N GLN A 381 123.65 59.46 -69.11
CA GLN A 381 124.70 58.89 -68.26
C GLN A 381 125.97 58.56 -69.04
N GLU A 382 125.91 58.26 -70.33
CA GLU A 382 127.09 58.14 -71.20
C GLU A 382 127.69 59.53 -71.48
N ALA A 383 126.85 60.53 -71.73
CA ALA A 383 127.28 61.93 -71.77
C ALA A 383 127.83 62.42 -70.40
N ALA A 384 127.19 62.00 -69.29
CA ALA A 384 127.69 62.31 -67.95
C ALA A 384 129.00 61.57 -67.65
N ARG A 385 129.20 60.32 -68.10
CA ARG A 385 130.48 59.60 -67.98
C ARG A 385 131.57 60.22 -68.85
N ALA A 386 131.24 60.78 -70.01
CA ALA A 386 132.18 61.60 -70.77
C ALA A 386 132.56 62.89 -70.00
N ALA A 387 131.62 63.50 -69.28
CA ALA A 387 131.89 64.64 -68.39
C ALA A 387 132.55 64.23 -67.05
N GLU A 388 132.37 63.01 -66.58
CA GLU A 388 132.91 62.45 -65.34
C GLU A 388 134.34 61.92 -65.53
N ALA A 389 134.67 61.42 -66.73
CA ALA A 389 136.05 61.25 -67.17
C ALA A 389 136.83 62.59 -67.13
N ALA A 390 136.14 63.73 -67.28
CA ALA A 390 136.69 65.08 -67.08
C ALA A 390 136.53 65.62 -65.64
N ARG A 391 135.87 64.91 -64.73
CA ARG A 391 135.71 65.26 -63.30
C ARG A 391 136.33 64.26 -62.32
N ALA A 392 136.98 63.21 -62.81
CA ALA A 392 137.78 62.24 -62.05
C ALA A 392 139.06 62.84 -61.39
N ALA A 393 139.07 64.15 -61.14
CA ALA A 393 140.12 64.92 -60.49
C ALA A 393 139.81 65.28 -59.02
N GLN A 394 138.59 65.03 -58.52
CA GLN A 394 138.19 65.27 -57.13
C GLN A 394 137.28 64.14 -56.64
N ALA A 395 137.51 63.61 -55.42
CA ALA A 395 136.88 62.36 -54.99
C ALA A 395 136.67 62.22 -53.46
N ARG A 396 135.48 61.70 -53.09
CA ARG A 396 135.15 60.90 -51.88
C ARG A 396 135.17 61.60 -50.48
N PRO A 397 134.54 61.02 -49.42
CA PRO A 397 133.38 60.06 -49.37
C PRO A 397 132.34 60.30 -48.21
N ALA A 398 131.28 59.46 -48.19
CA ALA A 398 130.40 59.06 -47.05
C ALA A 398 129.44 60.13 -46.43
N VAL A 399 128.33 59.83 -45.71
CA VAL A 399 127.96 58.69 -44.82
C VAL A 399 126.42 58.37 -44.85
N GLU A 400 126.06 57.07 -44.88
CA GLU A 400 124.99 56.23 -44.19
C GLU A 400 123.76 56.85 -43.43
N GLU A 401 122.65 56.16 -43.07
CA GLU A 401 121.88 54.94 -43.52
C GLU A 401 120.49 54.84 -42.79
N GLU A 402 119.80 53.66 -42.79
CA GLU A 402 118.55 53.24 -42.08
C GLU A 402 117.20 53.87 -42.56
N GLU A 403 116.12 53.17 -42.96
CA GLU A 403 115.70 51.74 -43.07
C GLU A 403 115.10 51.03 -41.80
N ILE A 404 114.25 49.99 -42.05
CA ILE A 404 113.92 48.79 -41.21
C ILE A 404 112.50 48.59 -40.55
N PHE A 405 111.72 47.68 -41.20
CA PHE A 405 110.85 46.55 -40.72
C PHE A 405 109.51 46.65 -39.89
N GLY A 406 108.48 45.92 -40.41
CA GLY A 406 107.82 44.77 -39.73
C GLY A 406 106.42 44.94 -39.04
N THR A 407 105.62 43.90 -38.69
CA THR A 407 105.29 42.57 -39.33
C THR A 407 104.12 41.83 -38.60
N ALA A 408 103.17 41.20 -39.32
CA ALA A 408 102.26 40.08 -38.90
C ALA A 408 101.21 40.36 -37.74
N GLN A 409 100.26 39.49 -37.28
CA GLN A 409 99.85 38.08 -37.57
C GLN A 409 98.43 37.67 -37.03
N GLN A 410 97.69 36.77 -37.73
CA GLN A 410 96.71 35.71 -37.26
C GLN A 410 95.35 36.01 -36.51
N ALA A 411 94.59 34.93 -36.18
CA ALA A 411 93.18 34.83 -35.66
C ALA A 411 93.01 33.57 -34.70
N PRO A 412 91.86 32.89 -34.36
CA PRO A 412 90.54 32.67 -35.04
C PRO A 412 89.21 32.36 -34.21
N GLN A 413 88.09 32.07 -34.92
CA GLN A 413 86.92 31.15 -34.67
C GLN A 413 85.93 31.12 -33.43
N ALA A 414 84.61 31.09 -33.75
CA ALA A 414 83.47 30.21 -33.32
C ALA A 414 82.73 30.26 -31.92
N PRO A 415 81.36 30.18 -31.88
CA PRO A 415 80.52 29.98 -30.65
C PRO A 415 79.27 29.00 -30.72
N PRO A 416 78.83 28.38 -29.58
CA PRO A 416 77.49 27.71 -29.37
C PRO A 416 76.84 27.88 -27.93
N GLU A 417 75.58 27.54 -27.55
CA GLU A 417 74.26 27.42 -28.24
C GLU A 417 73.00 27.80 -27.36
N ARG A 418 72.57 27.05 -26.30
CA ARG A 418 71.23 27.19 -25.62
C ARG A 418 71.15 26.90 -24.09
N PRO A 419 70.02 27.25 -23.42
CA PRO A 419 69.55 26.64 -22.16
C PRO A 419 68.15 25.94 -22.24
N ASP A 420 67.91 24.97 -21.34
CA ASP A 420 66.60 24.34 -21.04
C ASP A 420 66.23 24.50 -19.54
N LEU A 421 64.98 24.24 -19.15
CA LEU A 421 64.47 24.42 -17.76
C LEU A 421 63.71 23.21 -17.19
N VAL A 422 63.54 23.18 -15.86
CA VAL A 422 63.28 21.97 -15.05
C VAL A 422 61.87 21.92 -14.45
N VAL A 423 61.21 20.75 -14.54
CA VAL A 423 60.03 20.31 -13.76
C VAL A 423 60.21 18.78 -13.56
N VAL A 424 60.23 18.11 -12.39
CA VAL A 424 59.62 18.23 -11.02
C VAL A 424 58.35 17.37 -10.85
N GLU A 425 58.31 16.58 -9.75
CA GLU A 425 57.23 15.66 -9.29
C GLU A 425 56.95 14.40 -10.16
N ARG A 426 56.44 13.26 -9.62
CA ARG A 426 56.13 12.79 -8.24
C ARG A 426 56.21 11.25 -8.16
N SER A 427 56.20 10.67 -6.96
CA SER A 427 56.32 9.20 -6.71
C SER A 427 55.21 8.65 -5.80
N GLU A 428 55.03 7.31 -5.84
CA GLU A 428 54.22 6.45 -4.93
C GLU A 428 52.67 6.57 -5.01
N PRO A 429 51.88 5.59 -4.48
CA PRO A 429 52.19 4.27 -3.89
C PRO A 429 51.79 3.07 -4.82
N ALA A 430 52.34 1.86 -4.75
CA ALA A 430 52.40 0.86 -3.65
C ALA A 430 51.04 0.18 -3.33
N GLN A 431 50.94 -1.13 -3.60
CA GLN A 431 49.77 -2.00 -3.35
C GLN A 431 50.04 -2.91 -2.13
N VAL A 432 49.11 -3.03 -1.17
CA VAL A 432 49.21 -3.93 -0.01
C VAL A 432 47.81 -4.39 0.45
N ALA A 433 47.75 -5.61 1.03
CA ALA A 433 46.67 -6.22 1.81
C ALA A 433 45.42 -6.76 1.07
N GLU A 434 45.49 -8.04 0.70
CA GLU A 434 44.32 -8.94 0.73
C GLU A 434 44.03 -9.37 2.20
N PRO A 435 42.77 -9.48 2.64
CA PRO A 435 42.41 -10.07 3.93
C PRO A 435 42.23 -11.60 3.86
N GLU A 436 42.40 -12.26 5.01
CA GLU A 436 42.37 -13.73 5.14
C GLU A 436 41.01 -14.36 4.78
N GLN A 437 41.05 -15.50 4.07
CA GLN A 437 39.86 -16.30 3.78
C GLN A 437 39.51 -17.20 4.98
N VAL A 438 38.56 -16.77 5.79
CA VAL A 438 37.97 -17.63 6.85
C VAL A 438 37.17 -18.76 6.20
N THR A 439 37.49 -20.00 6.53
CA THR A 439 36.77 -21.19 6.05
C THR A 439 35.36 -21.23 6.61
N LEU A 440 34.35 -21.11 5.74
CA LEU A 440 32.95 -21.32 6.10
C LEU A 440 32.73 -22.77 6.52
N GLU A 441 32.11 -22.97 7.69
CA GLU A 441 31.60 -24.28 8.09
C GLU A 441 30.47 -24.69 7.13
N ARG A 442 30.50 -25.96 6.68
CA ARG A 442 29.54 -26.47 5.70
C ARG A 442 28.23 -26.82 6.39
N GLU A 443 27.35 -25.83 6.51
CA GLU A 443 26.00 -26.01 7.06
C GLU A 443 25.24 -27.12 6.31
N GLU A 444 24.63 -28.05 7.06
CA GLU A 444 23.98 -29.25 6.52
C GLU A 444 22.55 -28.88 6.05
N PRO A 445 22.13 -29.26 4.82
CA PRO A 445 20.88 -28.79 4.24
C PRO A 445 19.68 -29.26 5.06
N ALA A 446 18.97 -28.31 5.67
CA ALA A 446 17.84 -28.59 6.54
C ALA A 446 16.70 -29.29 5.79
N ALA A 447 16.12 -30.32 6.41
CA ALA A 447 14.98 -31.05 5.86
C ALA A 447 13.79 -30.09 5.62
N PRO A 448 13.00 -30.28 4.54
CA PRO A 448 11.92 -29.37 4.20
C PRO A 448 10.84 -29.35 5.29
N THR A 449 10.48 -28.17 5.77
CA THR A 449 9.51 -28.02 6.87
C THR A 449 8.35 -27.11 6.51
N SER A 450 7.23 -27.27 7.21
CA SER A 450 6.01 -26.48 7.00
C SER A 450 5.97 -25.18 7.81
N ASN A 451 6.93 -24.96 8.72
CA ASN A 451 6.95 -23.83 9.66
C ASN A 451 8.35 -23.22 9.74
N ILE A 452 8.49 -21.97 9.28
CA ILE A 452 9.76 -21.22 9.25
C ILE A 452 9.59 -19.90 10.00
N VAL A 453 10.64 -19.46 10.69
CA VAL A 453 10.70 -18.19 11.42
C VAL A 453 11.55 -17.20 10.63
N LEU A 454 10.99 -16.02 10.34
CA LEU A 454 11.75 -14.90 9.77
C LEU A 454 12.14 -13.92 10.86
N MET A 455 13.36 -13.40 10.79
CA MET A 455 13.83 -12.26 11.58
C MET A 455 14.20 -11.13 10.63
N LEU A 456 13.47 -10.02 10.65
CA LEU A 456 13.68 -8.87 9.78
C LEU A 456 14.38 -7.73 10.55
N SER A 457 15.45 -7.17 10.00
CA SER A 457 16.18 -6.05 10.63
C SER A 457 16.93 -5.17 9.61
N PRO A 458 16.88 -3.82 9.68
CA PRO A 458 15.98 -3.02 10.49
C PRO A 458 14.58 -2.93 9.86
N VAL A 459 13.58 -2.66 10.68
CA VAL A 459 12.20 -2.33 10.28
C VAL A 459 11.83 -0.99 10.93
N PRO A 460 11.71 0.11 10.16
CA PRO A 460 11.71 1.48 10.69
C PRO A 460 10.38 1.90 11.33
N SER A 461 9.27 1.19 11.08
CA SER A 461 7.99 1.44 11.73
C SER A 461 7.06 0.23 11.67
N PHE A 462 6.09 0.18 12.59
CA PHE A 462 5.04 -0.85 12.57
C PHE A 462 4.16 -0.77 11.31
N ALA A 463 3.91 0.43 10.76
CA ALA A 463 3.19 0.59 9.51
C ALA A 463 3.92 -0.09 8.32
N ARG A 464 5.26 0.04 8.29
CA ARG A 464 6.09 -0.66 7.30
C ARG A 464 6.10 -2.16 7.52
N LEU A 465 6.12 -2.64 8.78
CA LEU A 465 5.99 -4.06 9.10
C LEU A 465 4.71 -4.69 8.52
N VAL A 466 3.55 -4.01 8.66
CA VAL A 466 2.26 -4.47 8.11
C VAL A 466 2.27 -4.49 6.57
N GLU A 467 2.95 -3.55 5.92
CA GLU A 467 3.12 -3.58 4.46
C GLU A 467 3.97 -4.78 4.01
N ILE A 468 5.07 -5.05 4.71
CA ILE A 468 5.95 -6.19 4.47
C ILE A 468 5.19 -7.51 4.68
N GLU A 469 4.49 -7.65 5.81
CA GLU A 469 3.61 -8.79 6.13
C GLU A 469 2.61 -9.05 4.99
N ARG A 470 1.88 -8.02 4.53
CA ARG A 470 0.90 -8.15 3.45
C ARG A 470 1.52 -8.60 2.13
N ARG A 471 2.74 -8.16 1.81
CA ARG A 471 3.47 -8.56 0.60
C ARG A 471 3.99 -10.01 0.69
N ILE A 472 4.52 -10.43 1.83
CA ILE A 472 4.95 -11.83 2.05
C ILE A 472 3.73 -12.77 2.07
N GLN A 473 2.61 -12.36 2.68
CA GLN A 473 1.35 -13.12 2.71
C GLN A 473 0.72 -13.30 1.31
N ALA A 474 1.07 -12.46 0.34
CA ALA A 474 0.64 -12.60 -1.05
C ALA A 474 1.40 -13.68 -1.84
N LEU A 475 2.52 -14.20 -1.32
CA LEU A 475 3.23 -15.34 -1.91
C LEU A 475 2.33 -16.59 -1.87
N ALA A 476 2.17 -17.26 -3.03
CA ALA A 476 1.29 -18.43 -3.16
C ALA A 476 1.69 -19.61 -2.24
N GLN A 477 2.96 -19.65 -1.83
CA GLN A 477 3.58 -20.61 -0.93
C GLN A 477 3.10 -20.45 0.53
N VAL A 478 2.69 -19.25 0.94
CA VAL A 478 2.36 -18.93 2.34
C VAL A 478 0.90 -19.30 2.65
N ARG A 479 0.68 -19.98 3.77
CA ARG A 479 -0.64 -20.37 4.29
C ARG A 479 -1.10 -19.40 5.38
N THR A 480 -0.21 -19.14 6.33
CA THR A 480 -0.45 -18.29 7.51
C THR A 480 0.83 -17.54 7.82
N LEU A 481 0.72 -16.26 8.17
CA LEU A 481 1.82 -15.44 8.65
C LEU A 481 1.27 -14.65 9.84
N TYR A 482 2.07 -14.51 10.90
CA TYR A 482 1.78 -13.58 11.99
C TYR A 482 3.07 -13.04 12.60
N VAL A 483 3.05 -11.78 13.02
CA VAL A 483 4.10 -11.16 13.83
C VAL A 483 4.10 -11.79 15.23
N ARG A 484 5.25 -12.26 15.69
CA ARG A 484 5.46 -12.88 17.01
C ARG A 484 6.02 -11.88 18.04
N ASP A 485 6.94 -11.01 17.62
CA ASP A 485 7.48 -9.93 18.44
C ASP A 485 8.03 -8.81 17.53
N PHE A 486 8.04 -7.57 18.02
CA PHE A 486 8.62 -6.41 17.32
C PHE A 486 9.23 -5.44 18.33
N ARG A 487 10.56 -5.37 18.40
CA ARG A 487 11.30 -4.56 19.39
C ARG A 487 12.61 -4.05 18.80
N GLY A 488 12.99 -2.81 19.12
CA GLY A 488 14.28 -2.24 18.70
C GLY A 488 14.51 -2.22 17.19
N GLY A 489 13.45 -2.15 16.38
CA GLY A 489 13.53 -2.25 14.93
C GLY A 489 13.72 -3.67 14.38
N ILE A 490 13.72 -4.71 15.22
CA ILE A 490 13.76 -6.11 14.78
C ILE A 490 12.35 -6.70 14.88
N ALA A 491 11.88 -7.34 13.80
CA ALA A 491 10.60 -8.05 13.77
C ALA A 491 10.80 -9.55 13.61
N THR A 492 10.17 -10.35 14.47
CA THR A 492 10.15 -11.81 14.36
C THR A 492 8.77 -12.25 13.87
N LEU A 493 8.71 -12.98 12.76
CA LEU A 493 7.47 -13.46 12.15
C LEU A 493 7.48 -14.99 12.08
N ALA A 494 6.32 -15.61 12.29
CA ALA A 494 6.14 -17.05 12.13
C ALA A 494 5.30 -17.33 10.88
N LEU A 495 5.83 -18.14 9.96
CA LEU A 495 5.17 -18.53 8.72
C LEU A 495 4.81 -20.02 8.76
N GLY A 496 3.55 -20.31 8.51
CA GLY A 496 3.07 -21.62 8.09
C GLY A 496 2.96 -21.66 6.57
N LEU A 497 3.57 -22.66 5.95
CA LEU A 497 3.65 -22.82 4.50
C LEU A 497 2.57 -23.79 3.99
N ARG A 498 2.18 -23.68 2.72
CA ARG A 498 1.20 -24.59 2.09
C ARG A 498 1.82 -25.92 1.66
N VAL A 499 3.10 -25.90 1.34
CA VAL A 499 3.92 -27.03 0.93
C VAL A 499 5.20 -26.99 1.79
N PRO A 500 5.68 -28.11 2.34
CA PRO A 500 6.97 -28.14 3.03
C PRO A 500 8.09 -27.85 2.02
N MET A 501 9.03 -26.98 2.38
CA MET A 501 10.15 -26.55 1.53
C MET A 501 11.38 -26.22 2.39
N SER A 502 12.55 -26.12 1.77
CA SER A 502 13.77 -25.66 2.46
C SER A 502 13.74 -24.15 2.73
N VAL A 503 14.67 -23.70 3.58
CA VAL A 503 14.90 -22.26 3.79
C VAL A 503 15.37 -21.58 2.50
N ASP A 504 16.17 -22.25 1.69
CA ASP A 504 16.67 -21.74 0.40
C ASP A 504 15.56 -21.58 -0.64
N GLU A 505 14.61 -22.51 -0.68
CA GLU A 505 13.44 -22.46 -1.57
C GLU A 505 12.51 -21.31 -1.18
N LEU A 506 12.28 -21.09 0.12
CA LEU A 506 11.55 -19.92 0.61
C LEU A 506 12.31 -18.61 0.31
N TRP A 507 13.63 -18.61 0.51
CA TRP A 507 14.48 -17.46 0.21
C TRP A 507 14.42 -17.07 -1.27
N ALA A 508 14.51 -18.05 -2.20
CA ALA A 508 14.36 -17.81 -3.63
C ALA A 508 12.97 -17.23 -3.98
N ALA A 509 11.90 -17.69 -3.32
CA ALA A 509 10.56 -17.12 -3.48
C ALA A 509 10.44 -15.68 -2.91
N MET A 510 11.15 -15.36 -1.83
CA MET A 510 11.19 -14.00 -1.26
C MET A 510 12.06 -13.04 -2.09
N ALA A 511 13.17 -13.52 -2.67
CA ALA A 511 14.04 -12.72 -3.54
C ALA A 511 13.36 -12.31 -4.86
N ALA A 512 12.28 -12.99 -5.25
CA ALA A 512 11.44 -12.61 -6.39
C ALA A 512 10.49 -11.42 -6.10
N LEU A 513 10.43 -10.91 -4.86
CA LEU A 513 9.68 -9.69 -4.53
C LEU A 513 10.48 -8.44 -4.91
N GLU A 514 10.02 -7.68 -5.91
CA GLU A 514 10.67 -6.43 -6.35
C GLU A 514 10.80 -5.39 -5.21
N GLN A 515 9.84 -5.42 -4.28
CA GLN A 515 9.73 -4.59 -3.09
C GLN A 515 8.91 -5.33 -2.00
N PRO A 516 9.27 -5.22 -0.70
CA PRO A 516 10.57 -4.77 -0.20
C PRO A 516 11.69 -5.65 -0.76
N ARG A 517 12.89 -5.09 -0.91
CA ARG A 517 14.08 -5.89 -1.24
C ARG A 517 14.68 -6.43 0.05
N PHE A 518 15.06 -7.70 0.01
CA PHE A 518 15.71 -8.38 1.11
C PHE A 518 17.13 -8.77 0.71
N ALA A 519 18.02 -8.84 1.70
CA ALA A 519 19.30 -9.51 1.62
C ALA A 519 19.39 -10.54 2.75
N MET A 520 19.66 -11.80 2.44
CA MET A 520 19.84 -12.84 3.46
C MET A 520 21.12 -12.57 4.26
N GLN A 521 21.00 -12.47 5.58
CA GLN A 521 22.15 -12.39 6.49
C GLN A 521 22.56 -13.76 6.99
N ARG A 522 21.58 -14.63 7.29
CA ARG A 522 21.84 -15.96 7.88
C ARG A 522 20.69 -16.94 7.63
N SER A 523 21.05 -18.14 7.17
CA SER A 523 20.25 -19.37 7.26
C SER A 523 20.53 -20.08 8.59
N GLY A 524 19.57 -20.88 9.09
CA GLY A 524 19.83 -21.75 10.24
C GLY A 524 18.64 -22.63 10.60
N GLY A 525 18.65 -23.88 10.13
CA GLY A 525 17.59 -24.86 10.39
C GLY A 525 16.22 -24.40 9.84
N ASN A 526 15.35 -23.91 10.74
CA ASN A 526 14.04 -23.36 10.42
C ASN A 526 13.97 -21.81 10.57
N THR A 527 15.11 -21.14 10.66
CA THR A 527 15.21 -19.68 10.87
C THR A 527 15.92 -19.03 9.69
N LEU A 528 15.44 -17.85 9.29
CA LEU A 528 16.01 -17.05 8.21
C LEU A 528 16.09 -15.57 8.65
N GLU A 529 17.31 -15.08 8.82
CA GLU A 529 17.61 -13.69 9.19
C GLU A 529 17.79 -12.85 7.92
N LEU A 530 16.94 -11.84 7.74
CA LEU A 530 16.87 -11.01 6.54
C LEU A 530 17.07 -9.53 6.87
N ARG A 531 17.96 -8.91 6.10
CA ARG A 531 18.12 -7.47 6.08
C ARG A 531 17.22 -6.85 5.02
N ILE A 532 16.60 -5.72 5.33
CA ILE A 532 15.84 -4.95 4.34
C ILE A 532 16.76 -3.95 3.64
N GLU A 533 16.76 -3.96 2.30
CA GLU A 533 17.58 -3.07 1.49
C GLU A 533 16.85 -1.76 1.17
N GLY A 534 17.62 -0.67 0.97
CA GLY A 534 17.10 0.66 0.69
C GLY A 534 16.52 1.41 1.90
N GLU A 535 16.19 0.69 2.98
CA GLU A 535 15.76 1.29 4.25
C GLU A 535 17.00 1.65 5.10
N ALA A 536 17.43 2.91 4.94
CA ALA A 536 18.57 3.46 5.69
C ALA A 536 18.32 3.34 7.21
N GLY A 537 19.28 2.73 7.91
CA GLY A 537 19.15 2.38 9.34
C GLY A 537 19.09 3.62 10.24
N ALA A 538 17.88 4.07 10.55
CA ALA A 538 17.63 5.16 11.48
C ALA A 538 17.83 4.70 12.93
N GLY A 539 19.09 4.66 13.39
CA GLY A 539 19.41 4.54 14.82
C GLY A 539 20.55 3.59 15.17
N VAL A 540 21.80 4.01 14.92
CA VAL A 540 22.87 3.84 15.92
C VAL A 540 23.57 5.20 16.05
N ALA A 541 23.10 5.99 17.01
CA ALA A 541 23.60 7.30 17.43
C ALA A 541 23.21 7.52 18.90
#